data_AF-A0A6L2PJL0-F1
#
_entry.id   AF-A0A6L2PJL0-F1
#
_cell.length_a   1.000
_cell.length_b   1.000
_cell.length_c   1.000
_cell.angle_alpha   90.00
_cell.angle_beta   90.00
_cell.angle_gamma   90.00
#
_symmetry.space_group_name_H-M   'P 1'
#
loop_
_entity.id
_entity.type
_entity.pdbx_description
1 polymer ?
#
loop_
_entity_poly.entity_id
_entity_poly.type
_entity_poly.pdbx_seq_one_letter_code
_entity_poly.pdbx_strand_id
1 'polypeptide(L)'
;HSSDPGEEFRNLLHDTGFEVIYCECRKSEFIYDTLGRLKESMKAVNPFVDRIPRELHEQYLTDCVTEILRVRTAETNNNTEDGIISFAYGLLVAFARKT
;
A
#
# COMPACT_ATOMS: atom_id res chain seq x y z
N HIS A 1 5.41 -9.42 -10.29
CA HIS A 1 6.30 -8.59 -9.46
C HIS A 1 7.44 -8.17 -10.37
N SER A 2 7.67 -6.87 -10.56
CA SER A 2 8.79 -6.38 -11.37
C SER A 2 10.07 -6.45 -10.53
N SER A 3 11.18 -6.83 -11.16
CA SER A 3 12.50 -6.88 -10.51
C SER A 3 13.14 -5.49 -10.38
N ASP A 4 12.80 -4.58 -11.30
CA ASP A 4 13.23 -3.18 -11.28
C ASP A 4 12.12 -2.28 -11.88
N PRO A 5 11.11 -1.94 -11.08
CA PRO A 5 10.00 -1.10 -11.55
C PRO A 5 10.45 0.33 -11.89
N GLY A 6 11.61 0.78 -11.39
CA GLY A 6 12.18 2.08 -11.72
C GLY A 6 12.64 2.14 -13.18
N GLU A 7 13.41 1.13 -13.59
CA GLU A 7 13.91 1.04 -14.96
C GLU A 7 12.81 0.68 -15.97
N GLU A 8 11.86 -0.18 -15.61
CA GLU A 8 10.68 -0.45 -16.46
C GLU A 8 9.90 0.83 -16.76
N PHE A 9 9.69 1.68 -15.75
CA PHE A 9 8.99 2.95 -15.94
C PHE A 9 9.82 3.98 -16.69
N ARG A 10 11.14 4.00 -16.49
CA ARG A 10 12.06 4.84 -17.28
C ARG A 10 11.94 4.52 -18.77
N ASN A 11 11.96 3.23 -19.12
CA ASN A 11 11.84 2.77 -20.50
C ASN A 11 10.49 3.17 -21.10
N LEU A 12 9.40 3.01 -20.35
CA LEU A 12 8.07 3.44 -20.78
C LEU A 12 8.01 4.95 -21.08
N LEU A 13 8.61 5.78 -20.23
CA LEU A 13 8.66 7.23 -20.44
C LEU A 13 9.46 7.58 -21.70
N HIS A 14 10.61 6.93 -21.90
CA HIS A 14 11.43 7.11 -23.09
C HIS A 14 10.68 6.73 -24.37
N ASP A 15 10.00 5.58 -24.39
CA ASP A 15 9.22 5.09 -25.54
C ASP A 15 8.03 6.02 -25.87
N THR A 16 7.54 6.76 -24.87
CA THR A 16 6.48 7.75 -25.04
C THR A 16 7.01 9.12 -25.51
N GLY A 17 8.34 9.27 -25.67
CA GLY A 17 8.98 10.50 -26.14
C GLY A 17 9.33 11.51 -25.04
N PHE A 18 9.36 11.08 -23.78
CA PHE A 18 9.85 11.90 -22.68
C PHE A 18 11.35 11.73 -22.47
N GLU A 19 12.01 12.82 -22.14
CA GLU A 19 13.35 12.79 -21.56
C GLU A 19 13.24 12.57 -20.05
N VAL A 20 13.79 11.45 -19.55
CA VAL A 20 13.75 11.11 -18.13
C VAL A 20 14.93 11.75 -17.41
N ILE A 21 14.64 12.76 -16.59
CA ILE A 21 15.65 13.47 -15.79
C ILE A 21 15.97 12.66 -14.52
N TYR A 22 14.95 12.06 -13.91
CA TYR A 22 15.10 11.21 -12.73
C TYR A 22 13.95 10.20 -12.66
N CYS A 23 14.25 8.97 -12.25
CA CYS A 23 13.26 7.93 -11.98
C CYS A 23 13.84 6.99 -10.93
N GLU A 24 13.10 6.73 -9.86
CA GLU A 24 13.49 5.83 -8.78
C GLU A 24 12.26 5.14 -8.18
N CYS A 25 12.38 3.85 -7.89
CA CYS A 25 11.45 3.16 -6.99
C CYS A 25 12.06 3.08 -5.59
N ARG A 26 11.60 3.92 -4.67
CA ARG A 26 12.07 3.91 -3.29
C ARG A 26 11.19 3.01 -2.43
N LYS A 27 11.80 2.26 -1.51
CA LYS A 27 11.07 1.57 -0.45
C LYS A 27 10.69 2.58 0.62
N SER A 28 9.43 2.61 0.99
CA SER A 28 8.90 3.46 2.05
C SER A 28 8.04 2.63 2.99
N GLU A 29 7.75 3.19 4.16
CA GLU A 29 6.95 2.55 5.19
C GLU A 29 5.96 3.58 5.73
N PHE A 30 4.72 3.15 5.92
CA PHE A 30 3.69 3.95 6.57
C PHE A 30 3.25 3.27 7.86
N ILE A 31 3.22 4.06 8.93
CA ILE A 31 2.88 3.59 10.27
C ILE A 31 1.48 4.09 10.63
N TYR A 32 0.58 3.16 10.87
CA TYR A 32 -0.70 3.44 11.50
C TYR A 32 -0.52 3.42 13.02
N ASP A 33 -0.92 4.51 13.66
CA ASP A 33 -0.84 4.70 15.11
C ASP A 33 -1.87 3.87 15.89
N THR A 34 -2.97 3.48 15.23
CA THR A 34 -4.09 2.77 15.82
C THR A 34 -4.79 1.87 14.79
N LEU A 35 -5.42 0.79 15.27
CA LEU A 35 -6.29 -0.07 14.46
C LEU A 35 -7.47 0.70 13.84
N GLY A 36 -7.98 1.70 14.55
CA GLY A 36 -9.07 2.55 14.05
C GLY A 36 -8.67 3.30 12.78
N ARG A 37 -7.47 3.91 12.75
CA ARG A 37 -6.99 4.59 11.54
C ARG A 37 -6.75 3.64 10.38
N LEU A 38 -6.25 2.43 10.65
CA LEU A 38 -6.14 1.41 9.62
C LEU A 38 -7.51 1.06 9.04
N LYS A 39 -8.51 0.83 9.91
CA LYS A 39 -9.88 0.50 9.50
C LYS A 39 -10.54 1.59 8.65
N GLU A 40 -10.39 2.86 9.04
CA GLU A 40 -10.92 3.99 8.27
C GLU A 40 -10.22 4.12 6.91
N SER A 41 -8.89 3.96 6.86
CA SER A 41 -8.17 3.91 5.58
C SER A 41 -8.67 2.78 4.68
N MET A 42 -8.88 1.58 5.23
CA MET A 42 -9.43 0.46 4.47
C MET A 42 -10.82 0.77 3.94
N LYS A 43 -11.70 1.35 4.76
CA LYS A 43 -13.05 1.76 4.34
C LYS A 43 -13.02 2.76 3.19
N ALA A 44 -12.08 3.71 3.21
CA ALA A 44 -11.95 4.74 2.19
C ALA A 44 -11.44 4.21 0.83
N VAL A 45 -10.63 3.15 0.82
CA VAL A 45 -9.98 2.65 -0.41
C VAL A 45 -10.50 1.30 -0.90
N ASN A 46 -11.26 0.57 -0.08
CA ASN A 46 -11.67 -0.80 -0.40
C ASN A 46 -12.87 -0.82 -1.37
N PRO A 47 -12.67 -1.27 -2.62
CA PRO A 47 -13.73 -1.27 -3.64
C PRO A 47 -14.83 -2.31 -3.40
N PHE A 48 -14.65 -3.20 -2.43
CA PHE A 48 -15.62 -4.25 -2.10
C PHE A 48 -16.64 -3.80 -1.06
N VAL A 49 -16.35 -2.76 -0.27
CA VAL A 49 -17.25 -2.27 0.78
C VAL A 49 -18.60 -1.88 0.17
N ASP A 50 -18.59 -1.16 -0.95
CA ASP A 50 -19.82 -0.74 -1.65
C ASP A 50 -20.65 -1.91 -2.19
N ARG A 51 -20.07 -3.11 -2.30
CA ARG A 51 -20.75 -4.33 -2.79
C ARG A 51 -21.33 -5.18 -1.65
N ILE A 52 -21.06 -4.82 -0.41
CA ILE A 52 -21.54 -5.52 0.79
C ILE A 52 -22.75 -4.77 1.35
N PRO A 53 -23.78 -5.44 1.89
CA PRO A 53 -24.86 -4.77 2.62
C PRO A 53 -24.34 -3.88 3.75
N ARG A 54 -24.90 -2.68 3.91
CA ARG A 54 -24.40 -1.67 4.85
C ARG A 54 -24.35 -2.16 6.29
N GLU A 55 -25.28 -3.03 6.66
CA GLU A 55 -25.38 -3.64 7.99
C GLU A 55 -24.18 -4.54 8.31
N LEU A 56 -23.51 -5.06 7.27
CA LEU A 56 -22.37 -5.97 7.39
C LEU A 56 -21.01 -5.27 7.21
N HIS A 57 -20.99 -3.99 6.85
CA HIS A 57 -19.74 -3.24 6.58
C HIS A 57 -18.79 -3.26 7.77
N GLU A 58 -19.31 -2.97 8.97
CA GLU A 58 -18.50 -2.90 10.18
C GLU A 58 -17.91 -4.26 10.55
N GLN A 59 -18.69 -5.33 10.40
CA GLN A 59 -18.23 -6.70 10.62
C GLN A 59 -17.14 -7.08 9.62
N TYR A 60 -17.39 -6.86 8.33
CA TYR A 60 -16.43 -7.15 7.26
C TYR A 60 -15.09 -6.42 7.46
N LEU A 61 -15.13 -5.11 7.78
CA LEU A 61 -13.91 -4.34 8.02
C LEU A 61 -13.15 -4.81 9.25
N THR A 62 -13.88 -5.25 10.29
CA THR A 62 -13.28 -5.83 11.49
C THR A 62 -12.58 -7.14 11.17
N ASP A 63 -13.24 -8.04 10.43
CA ASP A 63 -12.66 -9.30 9.98
C ASP A 63 -11.39 -9.07 9.14
N CYS A 64 -11.41 -8.06 8.27
CA CYS A 64 -10.24 -7.69 7.46
C CYS A 64 -9.05 -7.24 8.33
N VAL A 65 -9.28 -6.39 9.33
CA VAL A 65 -8.21 -5.93 10.24
C VAL A 65 -7.69 -7.09 11.09
N THR A 66 -8.56 -7.95 11.59
CA THR A 66 -8.18 -9.16 12.33
C THR A 66 -7.32 -10.10 11.47
N GLU A 67 -7.67 -10.29 10.21
CA GLU A 67 -6.89 -11.13 9.30
C GLU A 67 -5.52 -10.54 8.99
N ILE A 68 -5.43 -9.22 8.78
CA ILE A 68 -4.16 -8.51 8.60
C ILE A 68 -3.23 -8.72 9.81
N LEU A 69 -3.77 -8.60 11.02
CA LEU A 69 -3.02 -8.84 12.25
C LEU A 69 -2.55 -10.30 12.32
N ARG A 70 -3.42 -11.25 12.02
CA ARG A 70 -3.08 -12.68 12.02
C ARG A 70 -1.92 -13.00 11.08
N VAL A 71 -1.98 -12.50 9.83
CA VAL A 71 -0.92 -12.70 8.83
C VAL A 71 0.40 -12.11 9.33
N ARG A 72 0.37 -10.90 9.90
CA ARG A 72 1.58 -10.26 10.45
C ARG A 72 2.19 -10.99 11.62
N THR A 73 1.38 -11.45 12.57
CA THR A 73 1.88 -12.21 13.73
C THR A 73 2.49 -13.53 13.28
N ALA A 74 1.97 -14.15 12.21
CA ALA A 74 2.58 -15.34 11.62
C ALA A 74 3.92 -15.06 10.93
N GLU A 75 4.10 -13.85 10.38
CA GLU A 75 5.35 -13.41 9.74
C GLU A 75 6.41 -12.91 10.75
N THR A 76 5.99 -12.43 11.92
CA THR A 76 6.86 -11.82 12.94
C THR A 76 6.82 -12.64 14.22
N ASN A 77 7.85 -13.45 14.49
CA ASN A 77 8.01 -14.26 15.72
C ASN A 77 8.12 -13.45 17.03
N ASN A 78 7.85 -12.14 17.04
CA ASN A 78 8.05 -11.26 18.19
C ASN A 78 6.80 -10.41 18.48
N ASN A 79 6.46 -10.38 19.77
CA ASN A 79 5.46 -9.52 20.41
C ASN A 79 5.56 -8.09 19.88
N THR A 80 4.69 -7.75 18.92
CA THR A 80 4.57 -6.39 18.44
C THR A 80 3.72 -5.64 19.47
N GLU A 81 4.22 -4.51 19.98
CA GLU A 81 3.50 -3.65 20.92
C GLU A 81 2.09 -3.35 20.39
N ASP A 82 1.09 -3.61 21.24
CA ASP A 82 -0.33 -3.51 20.92
C ASP A 82 -0.67 -2.13 20.32
N GLY A 83 -0.84 -2.06 19.00
CA GLY A 83 -1.52 -0.93 18.34
C GLY A 83 -0.82 -0.30 17.14
N ILE A 84 0.49 -0.48 16.95
CA ILE A 84 1.25 0.15 15.86
C ILE A 84 1.37 -0.80 14.66
N ILE A 85 0.88 -0.39 13.48
CA ILE A 85 0.94 -1.22 12.25
C ILE A 85 1.74 -0.56 11.11
N SER A 86 2.80 -1.27 10.76
CA SER A 86 3.89 -1.10 9.79
C SER A 86 3.83 -1.35 8.27
N PHE A 87 3.08 -0.70 7.39
CA PHE A 87 3.05 -1.18 5.98
C PHE A 87 4.23 -0.67 5.13
N ALA A 88 5.07 -1.59 4.64
CA ALA A 88 6.09 -1.31 3.64
C ALA A 88 5.49 -1.30 2.22
N TYR A 89 5.89 -0.33 1.40
CA TYR A 89 5.45 -0.18 0.01
C TYR A 89 6.56 0.40 -0.87
N GLY A 90 6.47 0.14 -2.18
CA GLY A 90 7.31 0.79 -3.18
C GLY A 90 6.65 2.06 -3.68
N LEU A 91 7.37 3.18 -3.66
CA LEU A 91 6.93 4.44 -4.23
C LEU A 91 7.80 4.77 -5.44
N LEU A 92 7.16 4.83 -6.61
CA LEU A 92 7.80 5.23 -7.85
C LEU A 92 7.74 6.74 -8.00
N VAL A 93 8.89 7.39 -8.10
CA VAL A 93 9.03 8.84 -8.27
C VAL A 93 9.80 9.10 -9.55
N ALA A 94 9.18 9.83 -10.48
CA ALA A 94 9.80 10.20 -11.74
C ALA A 94 9.67 11.70 -12.02
N PHE A 95 10.72 12.27 -12.57
CA PHE A 95 10.77 13.63 -13.12
C PHE A 95 11.21 13.52 -14.57
N ALA A 96 10.34 13.94 -15.48
CA ALA A 96 10.56 13.84 -16.91
C ALA A 96 10.06 15.09 -17.63
N ARG A 97 10.66 15.37 -18.79
CA ARG A 97 10.33 16.52 -19.64
C ARG A 97 9.79 16.03 -20.97
N LYS A 98 8.70 16.64 -21.42
CA LYS A 98 8.15 16.37 -22.76
C LYS A 98 9.01 17.08 -23.79
N THR A 99 9.46 16.32 -24.79
CA THR A 99 10.22 16.82 -25.94
C THR A 99 9.30 17.46 -26.98
#